data_AF-A0A368ZRI0-F1
#
_entry.id   AF-A0A368ZRI0-F1
#
_cell.length_a   1.000
_cell.length_b   1.000
_cell.length_c   1.000
_cell.angle_alpha   90.00
_cell.angle_beta   90.00
_cell.angle_gamma   90.00
#
_symmetry.space_group_name_H-M   'P 1'
#
loop_
_entity.id
_entity.type
_entity.pdbx_description
1 polymer ?
#
loop_
_entity_poly.entity_id
_entity_poly.type
_entity_poly.pdbx_seq_one_letter_code
_entity_poly.pdbx_strand_id
1 'polypeptide(L)'
;MAEKVLFSWVGDTDLRAAISDMPLDAPISSTLANFSFDRVILLCSYPKARSTPYIEWLRRQTVDAIESYQETLVSPVDFESIFHAADKHLRRLSR
;
A
#
# COMPACT_ATOMS: atom_id res chain seq x y z
N MET A 1 6.02 8.64 -22.16
CA MET A 1 6.48 9.04 -20.81
C MET A 1 6.69 7.77 -20.00
N ALA A 2 7.59 7.77 -19.03
CA ALA A 2 7.74 6.64 -18.11
C ALA A 2 6.54 6.58 -17.15
N GLU A 3 6.03 5.39 -16.87
CA GLU A 3 4.94 5.15 -15.92
C GLU A 3 5.37 5.54 -14.51
N LYS A 4 4.54 6.31 -13.80
CA LYS A 4 4.72 6.67 -12.39
C LYS A 4 3.97 5.67 -11.52
N VAL A 5 4.71 4.84 -10.79
CA VAL A 5 4.15 3.83 -9.90
C VAL A 5 4.45 4.16 -8.45
N LEU A 6 3.43 4.22 -7.61
CA LEU A 6 3.59 4.15 -6.16
C LEU A 6 3.57 2.68 -5.74
N PHE A 7 4.71 2.17 -5.27
CA PHE A 7 4.81 0.82 -4.71
C PHE A 7 5.14 0.94 -3.23
N SER A 8 4.25 0.49 -2.35
CA SER A 8 4.43 0.67 -0.90
C SER A 8 3.85 -0.48 -0.08
N TRP A 9 4.33 -0.59 1.15
CA TRP A 9 3.79 -1.46 2.18
C TRP A 9 2.81 -0.69 3.06
N VAL A 10 1.64 -1.28 3.33
CA VAL A 10 0.67 -0.72 4.29
C VAL A 10 1.22 -0.90 5.70
N GLY A 11 1.46 0.21 6.39
CA GLY A 11 1.91 0.23 7.77
C GLY A 11 0.78 0.40 8.77
N ASP A 12 1.10 0.21 10.05
CA ASP A 12 0.12 0.36 11.14
C ASP A 12 -0.40 1.79 11.26
N THR A 13 0.44 2.80 10.95
CA THR A 13 0.03 4.21 10.93
C THR A 13 -1.03 4.47 9.85
N ASP A 14 -0.89 3.87 8.67
CA ASP A 14 -1.90 3.96 7.61
C ASP A 14 -3.25 3.37 8.06
N LEU A 15 -3.20 2.21 8.72
CA LEU A 15 -4.40 1.56 9.25
C LEU A 15 -5.08 2.40 10.34
N ARG A 16 -4.30 3.00 11.25
CA ARG A 16 -4.82 3.88 12.30
C ARG A 16 -5.48 5.13 11.73
N ALA A 17 -4.87 5.76 10.72
CA ALA A 17 -5.43 6.93 10.08
C ALA A 17 -6.80 6.67 9.46
N ALA A 18 -7.02 5.49 8.87
CA ALA A 18 -8.35 5.12 8.36
C ALA A 18 -9.40 4.92 9.46
N ILE A 19 -9.00 4.47 10.66
CA ILE A 19 -9.90 4.34 11.81
C ILE A 19 -10.26 5.72 12.37
N SER A 20 -9.30 6.63 12.42
CA SER A 20 -9.49 7.99 12.94
C SER A 20 -9.98 9.00 11.90
N ASP A 21 -10.15 8.58 10.64
CA ASP A 21 -10.47 9.42 9.48
C ASP A 21 -9.52 10.62 9.31
N MET A 22 -8.22 10.40 9.47
CA MET A 22 -7.16 11.42 9.40
C MET A 22 -6.22 11.17 8.22
N PRO A 23 -6.60 11.51 6.97
CA PRO A 23 -5.81 11.16 5.78
C PRO A 23 -4.44 11.82 5.69
N LEU A 24 -4.23 12.96 6.35
CA LEU A 24 -2.94 13.64 6.36
C LEU A 24 -1.95 13.06 7.40
N ASP A 25 -2.43 12.21 8.31
CA ASP A 25 -1.61 11.60 9.37
C ASP A 25 -0.98 10.26 8.94
N ALA A 26 -1.25 9.81 7.71
CA ALA A 26 -0.74 8.55 7.16
C ALA A 26 0.17 8.76 5.94
N PRO A 27 1.32 8.06 5.86
CA PRO A 27 2.25 8.19 4.75
C PRO A 27 1.63 7.95 3.36
N ILE A 28 0.83 6.90 3.19
CA ILE A 28 0.29 6.55 1.86
C ILE A 28 -0.75 7.58 1.41
N SER A 29 -1.75 7.89 2.25
CA SER A 29 -2.80 8.86 1.90
C SER A 29 -2.26 10.28 1.74
N SER A 30 -1.31 10.71 2.58
CA SER A 30 -0.65 12.02 2.41
C SER A 30 0.17 12.09 1.12
N THR A 31 0.83 11.00 0.71
CA THR A 31 1.54 10.93 -0.58
C THR A 31 0.56 11.07 -1.74
N LEU A 32 -0.55 10.33 -1.71
CA LEU A 32 -1.58 10.37 -2.77
C LEU A 32 -2.32 11.73 -2.84
N ALA A 33 -2.34 12.48 -1.74
CA ALA A 33 -2.90 13.84 -1.74
C ALA A 33 -1.98 14.87 -2.44
N ASN A 34 -0.67 14.59 -2.54
CA ASN A 34 0.32 15.53 -3.07
C ASN A 34 0.88 15.12 -4.44
N PHE A 35 0.73 13.86 -4.83
CA PHE A 35 1.27 13.32 -6.07
C PHE A 35 0.24 12.42 -6.74
N SER A 36 0.17 12.49 -8.08
CA SER A 36 -0.63 11.57 -8.90
C SER A 36 0.25 10.49 -9.50
N PHE A 37 -0.26 9.27 -9.51
CA PHE A 37 0.41 8.09 -10.05
C PHE A 37 -0.46 7.42 -11.11
N ASP A 38 0.17 6.83 -12.12
CA ASP A 38 -0.55 6.01 -13.10
C ASP A 38 -1.06 4.72 -12.45
N ARG A 39 -0.32 4.19 -11.47
CA ARG A 39 -0.67 3.00 -10.69
C ARG A 39 -0.22 3.08 -9.25
N VAL A 40 -1.08 2.59 -8.34
CA VAL A 40 -0.79 2.46 -6.92
C VAL A 40 -0.86 0.99 -6.53
N ILE A 41 0.25 0.45 -6.01
CA ILE A 41 0.40 -0.95 -5.66
C ILE A 41 0.78 -1.05 -4.20
N LEU A 42 -0.12 -1.66 -3.42
CA LEU A 42 0.01 -1.77 -1.97
C LEU A 42 0.19 -3.22 -1.55
N LEU A 43 1.27 -3.51 -0.83
CA LEU A 43 1.49 -4.79 -0.16
C LEU A 43 1.02 -4.71 1.29
N CYS A 44 0.45 -5.79 1.81
CA CYS A 44 -0.04 -5.82 3.18
C CYS A 44 0.08 -7.22 3.79
N SER A 45 0.66 -7.32 4.99
CA SER A 45 0.63 -8.56 5.82
C SER A 45 -0.31 -8.51 7.01
N TYR A 46 -1.11 -7.45 7.13
CA TYR A 46 -2.19 -7.46 8.11
C TYR A 46 -3.34 -8.33 7.60
N PRO A 47 -4.08 -9.01 8.48
CA PRO A 47 -5.24 -9.80 8.07
C PRO A 47 -6.24 -8.97 7.25
N LYS A 48 -6.91 -9.62 6.29
CA LYS A 48 -7.94 -8.99 5.45
C LYS A 48 -9.00 -8.20 6.24
N ALA A 49 -9.36 -8.67 7.43
CA ALA A 49 -10.29 -7.98 8.32
C ALA A 49 -9.82 -6.56 8.71
N ARG A 50 -8.50 -6.32 8.75
CA ARG A 50 -7.92 -4.99 8.95
C ARG A 50 -7.63 -4.26 7.66
N SER A 51 -7.12 -4.95 6.63
CA SER A 51 -6.66 -4.30 5.41
C SER A 51 -7.80 -3.90 4.47
N THR A 52 -8.89 -4.69 4.38
CA THR A 52 -10.01 -4.39 3.47
C THR A 52 -10.69 -3.05 3.80
N PRO A 53 -11.06 -2.75 5.07
CA PRO A 53 -11.62 -1.44 5.41
C PRO A 53 -10.67 -0.28 5.08
N TYR A 54 -9.36 -0.46 5.27
CA TYR A 54 -8.36 0.53 4.92
C TYR A 54 -8.30 0.80 3.42
N ILE A 55 -8.26 -0.24 2.58
CA ILE A 55 -8.22 -0.07 1.11
C ILE A 55 -9.49 0.63 0.62
N GLU A 56 -10.67 0.26 1.13
CA GLU A 56 -11.92 0.93 0.79
C GLU A 56 -11.95 2.40 1.26
N TRP A 57 -11.36 2.70 2.42
CA TRP A 57 -11.19 4.07 2.88
C TRP A 57 -10.23 4.86 1.98
N LEU A 58 -9.09 4.29 1.61
CA LEU A 58 -8.07 4.94 0.80
C LEU A 58 -8.56 5.24 -0.63
N ARG A 59 -9.37 4.35 -1.21
CA ARG A 59 -10.02 4.57 -2.52
C ARG A 59 -10.92 5.79 -2.57
N ARG A 60 -11.41 6.28 -1.43
CA ARG A 60 -12.20 7.53 -1.37
C ARG A 60 -11.32 8.79 -1.32
N GLN A 61 -10.03 8.63 -1.05
CA GLN A 61 -9.07 9.73 -0.89
C GLN A 61 -8.31 10.07 -2.17
N THR A 62 -8.36 9.21 -3.20
CA THR A 62 -7.66 9.42 -4.47
C THR A 62 -8.49 8.91 -5.65
N VAL A 63 -8.23 9.46 -6.83
CA VAL A 63 -8.73 8.94 -8.11
C VAL A 63 -7.81 7.88 -8.72
N ASP A 64 -6.60 7.71 -8.18
CA ASP A 64 -5.61 6.77 -8.69
C ASP A 64 -6.07 5.32 -8.49
N ALA A 65 -5.79 4.46 -9.46
CA ALA A 65 -6.17 3.06 -9.39
C ALA A 65 -5.32 2.31 -8.35
N ILE A 66 -5.98 1.73 -7.34
CA ILE A 66 -5.34 0.99 -6.24
C ILE A 66 -5.46 -0.53 -6.47
N GLU A 67 -4.32 -1.15 -6.69
CA GLU A 67 -4.10 -2.59 -6.57
C GLU A 67 -3.57 -2.92 -5.18
N SER A 68 -4.12 -3.95 -4.53
CA SER A 68 -3.64 -4.38 -3.22
C SER A 68 -3.40 -5.88 -3.20
N TYR A 69 -2.27 -6.29 -2.61
CA TYR A 69 -1.83 -7.67 -2.52
C TYR A 69 -1.60 -8.06 -1.06
N GLN A 70 -2.16 -9.20 -0.68
CA GLN A 70 -1.95 -9.80 0.64
C GLN A 70 -0.71 -10.67 0.60
N GLU A 71 0.20 -10.47 1.53
CA GLU A 71 1.41 -11.27 1.68
C GLU A 71 1.51 -11.81 3.10
N THR A 72 2.02 -13.03 3.24
CA THR A 72 2.30 -13.62 4.54
C THR A 72 3.80 -13.52 4.78
N LEU A 73 4.19 -12.79 5.82
CA LEU A 73 5.57 -12.72 6.27
C LEU A 73 5.79 -13.69 7.43
N VAL A 74 7.04 -14.14 7.57
CA VAL A 74 7.47 -14.92 8.75
C VAL A 74 7.41 -14.04 10.00
N SER A 75 7.85 -12.79 9.87
CA SER A 75 7.81 -11.75 10.91
C SER A 75 7.87 -10.38 10.24
N PRO A 76 7.29 -9.31 10.83
CA PRO A 76 7.36 -7.96 10.28
C PRO A 76 8.77 -7.36 10.25
N VAL A 77 9.76 -8.02 10.87
CA VAL A 77 11.17 -7.61 10.86
C VAL A 77 12.07 -8.63 10.15
N ASP A 78 11.48 -9.64 9.52
CA ASP A 78 12.23 -10.61 8.71
C ASP A 78 12.50 -10.01 7.32
N PHE A 79 13.67 -9.39 7.16
CA PHE A 79 14.02 -8.64 5.96
C PHE A 79 14.09 -9.50 4.70
N GLU A 80 14.42 -10.79 4.83
CA GLU A 80 14.48 -11.73 3.71
C GLU A 80 13.08 -12.00 3.14
N SER A 81 12.09 -12.31 3.98
CA SER A 81 10.70 -12.49 3.53
C SER A 81 10.10 -11.20 2.98
N ILE A 82 10.41 -10.05 3.57
CA ILE A 82 10.00 -8.74 3.04
C ILE A 82 10.59 -8.51 1.64
N PHE A 83 11.89 -8.75 1.47
CA PHE A 83 12.57 -8.60 0.19
C PHE A 83 11.97 -9.51 -0.88
N HIS A 84 11.80 -10.80 -0.59
CA HIS A 84 11.23 -11.76 -1.55
C HIS A 84 9.79 -11.44 -1.92
N ALA A 85 8.97 -11.02 -0.96
CA ALA A 85 7.60 -10.59 -1.24
C ALA A 85 7.57 -9.34 -2.14
N ALA A 86 8.41 -8.34 -1.86
CA ALA A 86 8.49 -7.14 -2.69
C ALA A 86 9.02 -7.45 -4.11
N ASP A 87 10.12 -8.18 -4.23
CA ASP A 87 10.75 -8.54 -5.51
C ASP A 87 9.79 -9.34 -6.41
N LYS A 88 9.03 -10.29 -5.83
CA LYS A 88 7.97 -11.04 -6.53
C LYS A 88 6.97 -10.14 -7.25
N HIS A 89 6.56 -9.03 -6.63
CA HIS A 89 5.61 -8.09 -7.24
C HIS A 89 6.28 -7.08 -8.17
N LEU A 90 7.45 -6.57 -7.81
CA LEU A 90 8.21 -5.66 -8.67
C LEU A 90 8.53 -6.29 -10.03
N ARG A 91 8.91 -7.57 -10.07
CA ARG A 91 9.15 -8.31 -11.33
C ARG A 91 7.96 -8.38 -12.27
N ARG A 92 6.73 -8.19 -11.76
CA ARG A 92 5.50 -8.17 -12.58
C ARG A 92 5.26 -6.82 -13.25
N LEU A 93 5.90 -5.76 -12.75
CA LEU A 93 5.83 -4.40 -13.31
C LEU A 93 6.85 -4.18 -14.42
N SER A 94 7.93 -4.95 -14.41
CA SER A 94 9.04 -4.82 -15.37
C SER A 94 8.78 -5.50 -16.72
N ARG A 95 7.52 -5.83 -17.04
CA ARG A 95 7.10 -6.47 -18.30
C ARG A 95 6.09 -5.58 -19.01
#